data_AF-A0AAD6K4P7-F1
#
_entry.id   AF-A0AAD6K4P7-F1
#
_cell.length_a   1.000
_cell.length_b   1.000
_cell.length_c   1.000
_cell.angle_alpha   90.00
_cell.angle_beta   90.00
_cell.angle_gamma   90.00
#
_symmetry.space_group_name_H-M   'P 1'
#
loop_
_entity.id
_entity.type
_entity.pdbx_description
1 polymer ?
#
loop_
_entity_poly.entity_id
_entity_poly.type
_entity_poly.pdbx_seq_one_letter_code
_entity_poly.pdbx_strand_id
1 'polypeptide(L)'
;MTMVAREMKLQWMVLALFMVLSKWQHCAAGDDQLVPCYFIFGDSLADNGNNNNLQTLAKVDYAPYGVDFRNGPTGRFCNGRTIVDIIAEILGFHNYIPPFATAQEADILSGLNYASGAAGIRDETGQELGERICFNMQLQNHQKTVQNLTGMLGNDSALTYLNKCLYSVGMGNNDYLNNYFLPQYFPTSEEYTLEEYTQLLIEQYSQQLRSLYELGARKIVVFGLGMIGCVPGAIATYGTNGSACVELMNNASRLFNSLLLPAIDQLNDDLPDAKFIYINNYKIGEDSTVLDFKVNNTGCCASSAIGQCVPDQTPCQNRTQYMFWDSFHPTEIFNVFYAERSYRALDPSYAYPYDIRHLVSLDQGVAEAM
;
A
#
# COMPACT_ATOMS: atom_id res chain seq x y z
N MET A 1 -70.49 4.21 -13.14
CA MET A 1 -69.10 4.73 -13.27
C MET A 1 -68.53 4.16 -14.55
N THR A 2 -68.31 5.03 -15.54
CA THR A 2 -68.08 4.69 -16.95
C THR A 2 -66.73 4.01 -17.17
N MET A 3 -66.64 3.16 -18.21
CA MET A 3 -65.44 2.40 -18.62
C MET A 3 -64.17 3.28 -18.66
N VAL A 4 -64.33 4.53 -19.10
CA VAL A 4 -63.30 5.58 -19.16
C VAL A 4 -62.65 5.86 -17.79
N ALA A 5 -63.42 5.86 -16.70
CA ALA A 5 -62.88 6.11 -15.36
C ALA A 5 -62.04 4.93 -14.83
N ARG A 6 -62.28 3.72 -15.36
CA ARG A 6 -61.53 2.51 -15.00
C ARG A 6 -60.20 2.45 -15.77
N GLU A 7 -60.20 2.85 -17.04
CA GLU A 7 -58.99 2.95 -17.86
C GLU A 7 -58.05 4.05 -17.39
N MET A 8 -58.58 5.23 -17.02
CA MET A 8 -57.77 6.29 -16.40
C MET A 8 -57.11 5.80 -15.10
N LYS A 9 -57.85 5.13 -14.21
CA LYS A 9 -57.27 4.60 -12.96
C LYS A 9 -56.17 3.56 -13.22
N LEU A 10 -56.32 2.73 -14.25
CA LEU A 10 -55.30 1.75 -14.62
C LEU A 10 -54.04 2.43 -15.18
N GLN A 11 -54.20 3.46 -16.02
CA GLN A 11 -53.08 4.26 -16.53
C GLN A 11 -52.33 4.99 -15.40
N TRP A 12 -53.05 5.57 -14.43
CA TRP A 12 -52.45 6.22 -13.26
C TRP A 12 -51.71 5.22 -12.35
N MET A 13 -52.24 3.99 -12.19
CA MET A 13 -51.56 2.93 -11.45
C MET A 13 -50.29 2.45 -12.16
N VAL A 14 -50.31 2.31 -13.48
CA VAL A 14 -49.13 1.92 -14.28
C VAL A 14 -48.05 3.01 -14.25
N LEU A 15 -48.43 4.29 -14.36
CA LEU A 15 -47.51 5.42 -14.20
C LEU A 15 -46.92 5.51 -12.78
N ALA A 16 -47.72 5.25 -11.75
CA ALA A 16 -47.24 5.19 -10.37
C ALA A 16 -46.29 4.00 -10.15
N LEU A 17 -46.58 2.84 -10.75
CA LEU A 17 -45.69 1.67 -10.70
C LEU A 17 -44.37 1.94 -11.44
N PHE A 18 -44.42 2.61 -12.60
CA PHE A 18 -43.23 3.03 -13.34
C PHE A 18 -42.38 4.06 -12.59
N MET A 19 -43.01 4.98 -11.84
CA MET A 19 -42.31 5.93 -10.97
C MET A 19 -41.74 5.28 -9.69
N VAL A 20 -42.35 4.20 -9.19
CA VAL A 20 -41.80 3.42 -8.07
C VAL A 20 -40.66 2.52 -8.55
N LEU A 21 -40.76 1.95 -9.76
CA LEU A 21 -39.70 1.14 -10.37
C LEU A 21 -38.51 1.99 -10.85
N SER A 22 -38.72 3.23 -11.34
CA SER A 22 -37.63 4.14 -11.70
C SER A 22 -36.88 4.69 -10.48
N LYS A 23 -37.52 4.71 -9.30
CA LYS A 23 -36.84 4.97 -8.01
C LYS A 23 -36.04 3.78 -7.47
N TRP A 24 -36.19 2.59 -8.06
CA TRP A 24 -35.43 1.38 -7.72
C TRP A 24 -34.32 1.07 -8.74
N GLN A 25 -34.08 1.98 -9.69
CA GLN A 25 -33.01 1.91 -10.68
C GLN A 25 -31.88 2.93 -10.42
N HIS A 26 -31.83 3.49 -9.21
CA HIS A 26 -30.56 3.90 -8.61
C HIS A 26 -30.18 2.79 -7.63
N CYS A 27 -29.41 1.81 -8.12
CA CYS A 27 -28.52 1.10 -7.23
C CYS A 27 -27.64 2.18 -6.60
N ALA A 28 -27.91 2.48 -5.32
CA ALA A 28 -26.99 3.19 -4.46
C ALA A 28 -25.75 2.29 -4.30
N ALA A 29 -24.87 2.32 -5.29
CA ALA A 29 -23.47 2.02 -5.09
C ALA A 29 -22.86 3.33 -4.59
N GLY A 30 -22.64 3.46 -3.27
CA GLY A 30 -21.85 4.57 -2.76
C GLY A 30 -22.22 5.20 -1.41
N ASP A 31 -22.93 4.54 -0.49
CA ASP A 31 -23.13 5.11 0.86
C ASP A 31 -22.07 4.69 1.90
N ASP A 32 -21.21 3.69 1.62
CA ASP A 32 -20.21 3.20 2.59
C ASP A 32 -18.75 3.55 2.25
N GLN A 33 -18.45 3.97 1.01
CA GLN A 33 -17.07 4.19 0.57
C GLN A 33 -16.58 5.61 0.93
N LEU A 34 -15.49 5.70 1.70
CA LEU A 34 -15.02 6.97 2.27
C LEU A 34 -14.25 7.86 1.27
N VAL A 35 -13.69 7.26 0.22
CA VAL A 35 -13.00 7.93 -0.89
C VAL A 35 -13.39 7.26 -2.19
N PRO A 36 -13.55 7.97 -3.32
CA PRO A 36 -14.02 7.36 -4.57
C PRO A 36 -13.05 6.36 -5.21
N CYS A 37 -11.76 6.47 -4.89
CA CYS A 37 -10.67 5.76 -5.54
C CYS A 37 -9.47 5.64 -4.60
N TYR A 38 -8.70 4.55 -4.76
CA TYR A 38 -7.48 4.32 -3.99
C TYR A 38 -6.34 3.85 -4.91
N PHE A 39 -5.29 4.66 -5.01
CA PHE A 39 -4.09 4.36 -5.79
C PHE A 39 -2.92 4.00 -4.87
N ILE A 40 -2.30 2.85 -5.14
CA ILE A 40 -1.30 2.25 -4.25
C ILE A 40 0.04 2.15 -4.98
N PHE A 41 1.10 2.66 -4.35
CA PHE A 41 2.48 2.58 -4.81
C PHE A 41 3.33 1.94 -3.71
N GLY A 42 4.33 1.18 -4.10
CA GLY A 42 5.26 0.61 -3.12
C GLY A 42 5.97 -0.64 -3.58
N ASP A 43 6.40 -1.44 -2.61
CA ASP A 43 7.16 -2.66 -2.81
C ASP A 43 6.34 -3.94 -2.57
N SER A 44 7.01 -5.04 -2.23
CA SER A 44 6.38 -6.33 -1.91
C SER A 44 5.39 -6.27 -0.74
N LEU A 45 5.47 -5.28 0.15
CA LEU A 45 4.53 -5.12 1.26
C LEU A 45 3.13 -4.68 0.79
N ALA A 46 3.01 -4.18 -0.44
CA ALA A 46 1.76 -3.76 -1.05
C ALA A 46 1.45 -4.46 -2.38
N ASP A 47 2.41 -5.17 -3.00
CA ASP A 47 2.18 -5.89 -4.25
C ASP A 47 1.07 -6.95 -4.11
N ASN A 48 0.20 -6.99 -5.10
CA ASN A 48 -0.89 -7.94 -5.19
C ASN A 48 -0.99 -8.67 -6.54
N GLY A 49 0.08 -8.65 -7.32
CA GLY A 49 0.21 -9.42 -8.55
C GLY A 49 0.91 -8.72 -9.71
N ASN A 50 1.50 -7.54 -9.52
CA ASN A 50 2.22 -6.84 -10.59
C ASN A 50 3.50 -7.60 -11.00
N ASN A 51 4.09 -8.38 -10.08
CA ASN A 51 5.27 -9.18 -10.36
C ASN A 51 4.98 -10.52 -11.07
N ASN A 52 3.72 -10.97 -11.14
CA ASN A 52 3.38 -12.34 -11.59
C ASN A 52 3.85 -12.65 -13.02
N ASN A 53 3.79 -11.65 -13.91
CA ASN A 53 4.19 -11.79 -15.32
C ASN A 53 5.62 -11.33 -15.62
N LEU A 54 6.37 -10.90 -14.60
CA LEU A 54 7.75 -10.47 -14.75
C LEU A 54 8.72 -11.66 -14.70
N GLN A 55 9.86 -11.53 -15.40
CA GLN A 55 11.00 -12.44 -15.30
C GLN A 55 11.85 -12.04 -14.08
N THR A 56 11.41 -12.50 -12.91
CA THR A 56 11.98 -12.11 -11.63
C THR A 56 11.90 -13.23 -10.61
N LEU A 57 12.88 -13.25 -9.70
CA LEU A 57 12.86 -14.04 -8.48
C LEU A 57 11.93 -13.42 -7.44
N ALA A 58 11.67 -12.11 -7.49
CA ALA A 58 10.76 -11.41 -6.58
C ALA A 58 9.29 -11.63 -6.98
N LYS A 59 8.83 -12.88 -6.98
CA LYS A 59 7.48 -13.27 -7.41
C LYS A 59 6.97 -14.39 -6.51
N VAL A 60 5.70 -14.32 -6.12
CA VAL A 60 5.09 -15.19 -5.10
C VAL A 60 3.68 -15.66 -5.48
N ASP A 61 3.44 -15.90 -6.77
CA ASP A 61 2.19 -16.45 -7.32
C ASP A 61 2.10 -17.98 -7.19
N TYR A 62 2.62 -18.54 -6.08
CA TYR A 62 2.66 -19.97 -5.81
C TYR A 62 2.42 -20.29 -4.32
N ALA A 63 2.01 -21.52 -4.03
CA ALA A 63 1.78 -21.96 -2.65
C ALA A 63 3.11 -22.03 -1.87
N PRO A 64 3.15 -21.62 -0.58
CA PRO A 64 2.00 -21.38 0.29
C PRO A 64 1.51 -19.92 0.35
N TYR A 65 2.01 -19.00 -0.47
CA TYR A 65 1.50 -17.62 -0.47
C TYR A 65 0.01 -17.57 -0.78
N GLY A 66 -0.73 -16.68 -0.12
CA GLY A 66 -2.18 -16.59 -0.25
C GLY A 66 -2.96 -17.84 0.20
N VAL A 67 -2.37 -18.71 1.04
CA VAL A 67 -3.07 -19.90 1.58
C VAL A 67 -4.39 -19.57 2.30
N ASP A 68 -4.53 -18.36 2.83
CA ASP A 68 -5.77 -17.90 3.48
C ASP A 68 -6.80 -17.32 2.50
N PHE A 69 -6.44 -17.12 1.23
CA PHE A 69 -7.42 -16.85 0.19
C PHE A 69 -8.04 -18.12 -0.34
N ARG A 70 -9.37 -18.08 -0.52
CA ARG A 70 -10.13 -19.19 -1.09
C ARG A 70 -9.63 -19.64 -2.48
N ASN A 71 -9.11 -18.69 -3.27
CA ASN A 71 -8.66 -18.95 -4.64
C ASN A 71 -7.13 -19.19 -4.73
N GLY A 72 -6.43 -19.23 -3.59
CA GLY A 72 -4.99 -19.48 -3.54
C GLY A 72 -4.12 -18.24 -3.81
N PRO A 73 -2.87 -18.45 -4.26
CA PRO A 73 -1.87 -17.40 -4.41
C PRO A 73 -2.32 -16.31 -5.41
N THR A 74 -2.15 -15.05 -5.02
CA THR A 74 -2.46 -13.90 -5.88
C THR A 74 -1.22 -13.12 -6.32
N GLY A 75 -0.05 -13.39 -5.72
CA GLY A 75 1.14 -12.54 -5.83
C GLY A 75 1.32 -11.57 -4.64
N ARG A 76 0.53 -11.73 -3.57
CA ARG A 76 0.76 -11.03 -2.28
C ARG A 76 1.83 -11.77 -1.49
N PHE A 77 2.83 -11.04 -0.99
CA PHE A 77 3.96 -11.59 -0.23
C PHE A 77 3.59 -11.95 1.22
N CYS A 78 2.41 -12.54 1.45
CA CYS A 78 2.03 -13.07 2.76
C CYS A 78 1.05 -14.25 2.61
N ASN A 79 0.54 -14.75 3.73
CA ASN A 79 -0.49 -15.80 3.74
C ASN A 79 -1.87 -15.33 3.26
N GLY A 80 -2.15 -14.04 3.24
CA GLY A 80 -3.47 -13.49 2.93
C GLY A 80 -3.42 -12.01 2.52
N ARG A 81 -4.15 -11.16 3.26
CA ARG A 81 -4.24 -9.72 2.97
C ARG A 81 -2.99 -8.95 3.39
N THR A 82 -2.62 -7.97 2.55
CA THR A 82 -1.59 -6.96 2.85
C THR A 82 -2.18 -5.76 3.60
N ILE A 83 -1.33 -4.85 4.08
CA ILE A 83 -1.75 -3.63 4.79
C ILE A 83 -2.74 -2.82 3.93
N VAL A 84 -2.45 -2.66 2.64
CA VAL A 84 -3.26 -1.85 1.72
C VAL A 84 -4.59 -2.50 1.38
N ASP A 85 -4.68 -3.84 1.39
CA ASP A 85 -5.94 -4.56 1.23
C ASP A 85 -6.88 -4.29 2.41
N ILE A 86 -6.34 -4.34 3.62
CA ILE A 86 -7.10 -4.12 4.85
C ILE A 86 -7.52 -2.65 4.96
N ILE A 87 -6.66 -1.72 4.56
CA ILE A 87 -7.03 -0.30 4.45
C ILE A 87 -8.16 -0.11 3.43
N ALA A 88 -8.10 -0.75 2.26
CA ALA A 88 -9.17 -0.67 1.27
C ALA A 88 -10.51 -1.19 1.82
N GLU A 89 -10.50 -2.31 2.55
CA GLU A 89 -11.70 -2.82 3.23
C GLU A 89 -12.25 -1.82 4.26
N ILE A 90 -11.38 -1.22 5.09
CA ILE A 90 -11.78 -0.19 6.07
C ILE A 90 -12.38 1.04 5.39
N LEU A 91 -11.88 1.42 4.21
CA LEU A 91 -12.38 2.53 3.40
C LEU A 91 -13.70 2.23 2.69
N GLY A 92 -14.24 1.00 2.81
CA GLY A 92 -15.52 0.60 2.25
C GLY A 92 -15.46 0.06 0.82
N PHE A 93 -14.28 -0.29 0.30
CA PHE A 93 -14.18 -0.93 -1.01
C PHE A 93 -14.70 -2.39 -0.93
N HIS A 94 -15.64 -2.74 -1.82
CA HIS A 94 -16.21 -4.09 -1.85
C HIS A 94 -15.27 -5.14 -2.46
N ASN A 95 -14.34 -4.72 -3.32
CA ASN A 95 -13.35 -5.57 -3.96
C ASN A 95 -11.95 -5.04 -3.64
N TYR A 96 -10.95 -5.93 -3.63
CA TYR A 96 -9.55 -5.52 -3.57
C TYR A 96 -9.20 -4.63 -4.77
N ILE A 97 -8.37 -3.61 -4.52
CA ILE A 97 -7.83 -2.75 -5.58
C ILE A 97 -6.98 -3.62 -6.52
N PRO A 98 -7.27 -3.70 -7.83
CA PRO A 98 -6.57 -4.63 -8.72
C PRO A 98 -5.14 -4.19 -9.05
N PRO A 99 -4.22 -5.14 -9.34
CA PRO A 99 -2.90 -4.80 -9.85
C PRO A 99 -3.01 -4.15 -11.23
N PHE A 100 -2.21 -3.12 -11.47
CA PHE A 100 -2.11 -2.45 -12.77
C PHE A 100 -1.84 -3.44 -13.91
N ALA A 101 -1.04 -4.48 -13.67
CA ALA A 101 -0.67 -5.48 -14.66
C ALA A 101 -1.86 -6.25 -15.28
N THR A 102 -2.99 -6.37 -14.58
CA THR A 102 -4.17 -7.11 -15.07
C THR A 102 -5.46 -6.29 -15.05
N ALA A 103 -5.37 -5.00 -14.72
CA ALA A 103 -6.53 -4.13 -14.62
C ALA A 103 -7.17 -3.87 -15.98
N GLN A 104 -8.50 -3.78 -15.98
CA GLN A 104 -9.31 -3.34 -17.12
C GLN A 104 -9.62 -1.85 -17.00
N GLU A 105 -10.05 -1.24 -18.09
CA GLU A 105 -10.38 0.19 -18.13
C GLU A 105 -11.47 0.58 -17.11
N ALA A 106 -12.43 -0.31 -16.87
CA ALA A 106 -13.49 -0.11 -15.89
C ALA A 106 -12.98 -0.09 -14.43
N ASP A 107 -11.86 -0.77 -14.15
CA ASP A 107 -11.27 -0.84 -12.81
C ASP A 107 -10.60 0.47 -12.41
N ILE A 108 -10.16 1.27 -13.39
CA ILE A 108 -9.40 2.51 -13.20
C ILE A 108 -10.15 3.48 -12.28
N LEU A 109 -11.48 3.53 -12.38
CA LEU A 109 -12.31 4.39 -11.55
C LEU A 109 -12.17 4.03 -10.07
N SER A 110 -12.14 2.76 -9.68
CA SER A 110 -11.95 2.41 -8.26
C SER A 110 -10.51 2.59 -7.76
N GLY A 111 -9.56 2.84 -8.66
CA GLY A 111 -8.15 2.94 -8.36
C GLY A 111 -7.39 1.65 -8.64
N LEU A 112 -6.05 1.74 -8.66
CA LEU A 112 -5.16 0.65 -9.07
C LEU A 112 -3.97 0.52 -8.12
N ASN A 113 -3.45 -0.69 -8.01
CA ASN A 113 -2.23 -0.99 -7.29
C ASN A 113 -1.04 -1.12 -8.26
N TYR A 114 -0.04 -0.27 -8.09
CA TYR A 114 1.19 -0.23 -8.88
C TYR A 114 2.38 -0.86 -8.16
N ALA A 115 2.23 -1.27 -6.90
CA ALA A 115 3.32 -1.79 -6.08
C ALA A 115 3.93 -3.04 -6.69
N SER A 116 5.24 -3.22 -6.53
CA SER A 116 6.00 -4.28 -7.18
C SER A 116 7.07 -4.83 -6.24
N GLY A 117 7.12 -6.15 -6.10
CA GLY A 117 8.16 -6.81 -5.31
C GLY A 117 9.58 -6.38 -5.69
N ALA A 118 10.43 -6.22 -4.68
CA ALA A 118 11.81 -5.71 -4.76
C ALA A 118 11.98 -4.25 -5.20
N ALA A 119 10.91 -3.51 -5.48
CA ALA A 119 11.02 -2.11 -5.89
C ALA A 119 11.61 -1.21 -4.78
N GLY A 120 12.36 -0.19 -5.20
CA GLY A 120 12.90 0.86 -4.34
C GLY A 120 12.71 2.26 -4.92
N ILE A 121 13.13 3.25 -4.14
CA ILE A 121 13.22 4.67 -4.51
C ILE A 121 14.16 4.82 -5.69
N ARG A 122 15.33 4.20 -5.59
CA ARG A 122 16.31 4.11 -6.67
C ARG A 122 15.85 3.13 -7.72
N ASP A 123 16.14 3.44 -8.98
CA ASP A 123 15.74 2.57 -10.07
C ASP A 123 16.48 1.23 -9.99
N GLU A 124 17.78 1.24 -9.69
CA GLU A 124 18.63 0.05 -9.62
C GLU A 124 18.31 -0.90 -8.45
N THR A 125 17.64 -0.45 -7.40
CA THR A 125 17.33 -1.27 -6.22
C THR A 125 16.58 -2.55 -6.61
N GLY A 126 17.02 -3.69 -6.07
CA GLY A 126 16.39 -4.99 -6.30
C GLY A 126 16.62 -5.61 -7.68
N GLN A 127 17.46 -5.01 -8.53
CA GLN A 127 17.72 -5.53 -9.89
C GLN A 127 18.42 -6.90 -9.91
N GLU A 128 19.11 -7.28 -8.83
CA GLU A 128 19.75 -8.59 -8.67
C GLU A 128 18.72 -9.73 -8.64
N LEU A 129 17.46 -9.42 -8.32
CA LEU A 129 16.35 -10.37 -8.35
C LEU A 129 15.68 -10.46 -9.73
N GLY A 130 16.05 -9.61 -10.69
CA GLY A 130 15.49 -9.58 -12.05
C GLY A 130 14.58 -8.38 -12.31
N GLU A 131 13.56 -8.57 -13.14
CA GLU A 131 12.62 -7.50 -13.50
C GLU A 131 11.82 -7.02 -12.28
N ARG A 132 11.62 -5.70 -12.19
CA ARG A 132 10.84 -5.02 -11.16
C ARG A 132 10.36 -3.67 -11.67
N ILE A 133 9.23 -3.19 -11.15
CA ILE A 133 8.66 -1.88 -11.47
C ILE A 133 9.08 -0.91 -10.34
N CYS A 134 10.24 -0.28 -10.49
CA CYS A 134 10.72 0.75 -9.55
C CYS A 134 9.77 1.96 -9.48
N PHE A 135 9.92 2.86 -8.51
CA PHE A 135 8.92 3.92 -8.30
C PHE A 135 8.71 4.81 -9.52
N ASN A 136 9.78 5.16 -10.23
CA ASN A 136 9.68 5.93 -11.47
C ASN A 136 8.79 5.23 -12.51
N MET A 137 8.89 3.91 -12.63
CA MET A 137 8.03 3.13 -13.52
C MET A 137 6.59 3.03 -12.98
N GLN A 138 6.38 2.99 -11.66
CA GLN A 138 5.04 3.02 -11.07
C GLN A 138 4.36 4.38 -11.34
N LEU A 139 5.09 5.49 -11.23
CA LEU A 139 4.61 6.82 -11.61
C LEU A 139 4.26 6.91 -13.10
N GLN A 140 5.06 6.30 -13.98
CA GLN A 140 4.73 6.21 -15.41
C GLN A 140 3.45 5.39 -15.66
N ASN A 141 3.24 4.30 -14.91
CA ASN A 141 2.00 3.53 -14.99
C ASN A 141 0.81 4.35 -14.51
N HIS A 142 0.96 5.12 -13.44
CA HIS A 142 -0.08 6.03 -13.00
C HIS A 142 -0.36 7.15 -14.00
N GLN A 143 0.66 7.69 -14.68
CA GLN A 143 0.46 8.68 -15.73
C GLN A 143 -0.41 8.14 -16.88
N LYS A 144 -0.27 6.85 -17.24
CA LYS A 144 -1.18 6.20 -18.21
C LYS A 144 -2.62 6.12 -17.67
N THR A 145 -2.78 5.79 -16.40
CA THR A 145 -4.09 5.80 -15.72
C THR A 145 -4.74 7.19 -15.77
N VAL A 146 -3.98 8.24 -15.47
CA VAL A 146 -4.45 9.64 -15.55
C VAL A 146 -4.88 9.98 -16.97
N GLN A 147 -4.10 9.61 -17.99
CA GLN A 147 -4.47 9.81 -19.40
C GLN A 147 -5.79 9.11 -19.77
N ASN A 148 -6.00 7.88 -19.29
CA ASN A 148 -7.25 7.15 -19.51
C ASN A 148 -8.43 7.87 -18.83
N LEU A 149 -8.28 8.29 -17.57
CA LEU A 149 -9.30 9.05 -16.85
C LEU A 149 -9.62 10.37 -17.56
N THR A 150 -8.62 11.09 -18.07
CA THR A 150 -8.82 12.29 -18.88
C THR A 150 -9.60 11.98 -20.16
N GLY A 151 -9.34 10.84 -20.81
CA GLY A 151 -10.10 10.38 -21.97
C GLY A 151 -11.56 10.04 -21.65
N MET A 152 -11.82 9.44 -20.48
CA MET A 152 -13.17 9.02 -20.05
C MET A 152 -14.02 10.18 -19.52
N LEU A 153 -13.43 11.06 -18.71
CA LEU A 153 -14.15 12.08 -17.95
C LEU A 153 -13.98 13.49 -18.52
N GLY A 154 -12.97 13.71 -19.35
CA GLY A 154 -12.49 15.05 -19.71
C GLY A 154 -11.51 15.60 -18.67
N ASN A 155 -10.70 16.59 -19.08
CA ASN A 155 -9.56 17.08 -18.30
C ASN A 155 -9.92 17.57 -16.88
N ASP A 156 -10.85 18.53 -16.79
CA ASP A 156 -11.18 19.18 -15.52
C ASP A 156 -11.91 18.22 -14.56
N SER A 157 -12.75 17.35 -15.11
CA SER A 157 -13.46 16.33 -14.34
C SER A 157 -12.53 15.23 -13.85
N ALA A 158 -11.55 14.80 -14.67
CA ALA A 158 -10.53 13.84 -14.25
C ALA A 158 -9.66 14.40 -13.13
N LEU A 159 -9.20 15.66 -13.24
CA LEU A 159 -8.43 16.29 -12.17
C LEU A 159 -9.26 16.43 -10.88
N THR A 160 -10.50 16.89 -10.98
CA THR A 160 -11.42 17.00 -9.83
C THR A 160 -11.68 15.63 -9.19
N TYR A 161 -11.72 14.57 -9.98
CA TYR A 161 -11.89 13.20 -9.51
C TYR A 161 -10.64 12.70 -8.77
N LEU A 162 -9.47 12.84 -9.39
CA LEU A 162 -8.17 12.42 -8.86
C LEU A 162 -7.84 13.09 -7.52
N ASN A 163 -8.20 14.37 -7.37
CA ASN A 163 -7.99 15.13 -6.13
C ASN A 163 -8.74 14.55 -4.92
N LYS A 164 -9.81 13.77 -5.14
CA LYS A 164 -10.60 13.15 -4.07
C LYS A 164 -10.11 11.76 -3.69
N CYS A 165 -9.30 11.12 -4.55
CA CYS A 165 -8.76 9.78 -4.31
C CYS A 165 -7.77 9.79 -3.14
N LEU A 166 -7.63 8.63 -2.50
CA LEU A 166 -6.50 8.35 -1.61
C LEU A 166 -5.32 7.82 -2.41
N TYR A 167 -4.12 8.22 -2.01
CA TYR A 167 -2.85 7.70 -2.54
C TYR A 167 -2.04 7.18 -1.38
N SER A 168 -1.44 5.99 -1.50
CA SER A 168 -0.47 5.50 -0.53
C SER A 168 0.84 5.13 -1.19
N VAL A 169 1.96 5.46 -0.56
CA VAL A 169 3.30 5.14 -1.03
C VAL A 169 4.08 4.51 0.12
N GLY A 170 4.55 3.26 -0.05
CA GLY A 170 5.41 2.58 0.92
C GLY A 170 6.66 2.04 0.25
N MET A 171 7.81 2.68 0.51
CA MET A 171 9.04 2.36 -0.20
C MET A 171 10.29 2.76 0.59
N GLY A 172 11.43 2.15 0.26
CA GLY A 172 12.73 2.45 0.84
C GLY A 172 13.35 1.28 1.60
N ASN A 173 12.57 0.28 2.01
CA ASN A 173 13.13 -0.88 2.74
C ASN A 173 14.13 -1.63 1.86
N ASN A 174 13.79 -1.82 0.58
CA ASN A 174 14.67 -2.48 -0.40
C ASN A 174 15.91 -1.65 -0.73
N ASP A 175 15.85 -0.32 -0.67
CA ASP A 175 17.01 0.54 -0.92
C ASP A 175 18.12 0.31 0.11
N TYR A 176 17.79 -0.27 1.26
CA TYR A 176 18.75 -0.76 2.24
C TYR A 176 18.99 -2.28 2.12
N LEU A 177 17.94 -3.10 2.17
CA LEU A 177 18.06 -4.56 2.21
C LEU A 177 18.60 -5.16 0.91
N ASN A 178 18.13 -4.65 -0.23
CA ASN A 178 18.41 -5.14 -1.58
C ASN A 178 19.21 -4.11 -2.40
N ASN A 179 20.01 -3.28 -1.71
CA ASN A 179 20.94 -2.33 -2.32
C ASN A 179 22.08 -1.96 -1.34
N TYR A 180 21.88 -1.00 -0.42
CA TYR A 180 22.96 -0.46 0.41
C TYR A 180 23.73 -1.51 1.20
N PHE A 181 23.04 -2.46 1.84
CA PHE A 181 23.68 -3.52 2.63
C PHE A 181 24.08 -4.74 1.80
N LEU A 182 24.05 -4.65 0.46
CA LEU A 182 24.26 -5.78 -0.44
C LEU A 182 25.47 -5.55 -1.39
N PRO A 183 26.69 -5.37 -0.84
CA PRO A 183 27.88 -4.93 -1.59
C PRO A 183 28.34 -5.91 -2.68
N GLN A 184 27.91 -7.16 -2.63
CA GLN A 184 28.23 -8.14 -3.65
C GLN A 184 27.51 -7.89 -4.99
N TYR A 185 26.45 -7.08 -4.99
CA TYR A 185 25.69 -6.72 -6.20
C TYR A 185 25.71 -5.22 -6.49
N PHE A 186 25.92 -4.38 -5.47
CA PHE A 186 25.86 -2.92 -5.60
C PHE A 186 27.06 -2.23 -4.96
N PRO A 187 27.67 -1.24 -5.61
CA PRO A 187 28.79 -0.48 -5.04
C PRO A 187 28.35 0.57 -4.01
N THR A 188 27.05 0.69 -3.73
CA THR A 188 26.45 1.81 -2.99
C THR A 188 27.09 2.08 -1.63
N SER A 189 27.34 1.06 -0.81
CA SER A 189 28.02 1.24 0.48
C SER A 189 29.52 1.52 0.38
N GLU A 190 30.13 1.26 -0.77
CA GLU A 190 31.52 1.61 -1.06
C GLU A 190 31.64 3.06 -1.55
N GLU A 191 30.61 3.55 -2.25
CA GLU A 191 30.54 4.89 -2.82
C GLU A 191 30.00 5.95 -1.85
N TYR A 192 29.09 5.56 -0.95
CA TYR A 192 28.38 6.48 -0.06
C TYR A 192 28.41 6.02 1.39
N THR A 193 28.62 6.97 2.31
CA THR A 193 28.26 6.77 3.71
C THR A 193 26.75 6.60 3.87
N LEU A 194 26.32 6.09 5.02
CA LEU A 194 24.91 5.84 5.29
C LEU A 194 24.11 7.15 5.25
N GLU A 195 24.67 8.22 5.79
CA GLU A 195 24.10 9.56 5.80
C GLU A 195 23.97 10.13 4.38
N GLU A 196 25.03 10.06 3.57
CA GLU A 196 25.01 10.53 2.18
C GLU A 196 23.97 9.79 1.34
N TYR A 197 23.93 8.46 1.44
CA TYR A 197 22.96 7.66 0.72
C TYR A 197 21.53 7.95 1.17
N THR A 198 21.30 8.07 2.47
CA THR A 198 19.96 8.40 3.00
C THR A 198 19.50 9.78 2.52
N GLN A 199 20.39 10.76 2.49
CA GLN A 199 20.08 12.09 1.95
C GLN A 199 19.68 12.03 0.47
N LEU A 200 20.43 11.27 -0.35
CA LEU A 200 20.10 11.04 -1.76
C LEU A 200 18.73 10.37 -1.94
N LEU A 201 18.40 9.37 -1.11
CA LEU A 201 17.09 8.73 -1.12
C LEU A 201 15.97 9.73 -0.80
N ILE A 202 16.12 10.56 0.22
CA ILE A 202 15.10 11.55 0.60
C ILE A 202 14.91 12.61 -0.48
N GLU A 203 15.99 13.07 -1.11
CA GLU A 203 15.93 14.03 -2.22
C GLU A 203 15.14 13.47 -3.40
N GLN A 204 15.48 12.25 -3.83
CA GLN A 204 14.77 11.61 -4.94
C GLN A 204 13.33 11.28 -4.57
N TYR A 205 13.09 10.75 -3.38
CA TYR A 205 11.75 10.37 -2.95
C TYR A 205 10.83 11.59 -2.87
N SER A 206 11.36 12.73 -2.41
CA SER A 206 10.64 14.01 -2.43
C SER A 206 10.27 14.45 -3.84
N GLN A 207 11.16 14.29 -4.83
CA GLN A 207 10.85 14.61 -6.23
C GLN A 207 9.77 13.69 -6.80
N GLN A 208 9.84 12.39 -6.51
CA GLN A 208 8.85 11.41 -6.96
C GLN A 208 7.46 11.66 -6.34
N LEU A 209 7.42 12.06 -5.06
CA LEU A 209 6.17 12.50 -4.40
C LEU A 209 5.60 13.79 -5.01
N ARG A 210 6.44 14.74 -5.45
CA ARG A 210 6.00 15.91 -6.23
C ARG A 210 5.42 15.51 -7.57
N SER A 211 6.03 14.56 -8.28
CA SER A 211 5.46 14.04 -9.53
C SER A 211 4.09 13.41 -9.32
N LEU A 212 3.86 12.73 -8.19
CA LEU A 212 2.53 12.19 -7.86
C LEU A 212 1.50 13.32 -7.64
N TYR A 213 1.90 14.41 -6.99
CA TYR A 213 1.09 15.62 -6.87
C TYR A 213 0.76 16.27 -8.22
N GLU A 214 1.75 16.36 -9.12
CA GLU A 214 1.57 16.87 -10.50
C GLU A 214 0.58 16.02 -11.30
N LEU A 215 0.47 14.72 -10.97
CA LEU A 215 -0.49 13.78 -11.54
C LEU A 215 -1.89 13.84 -10.89
N GLY A 216 -2.16 14.80 -10.00
CA GLY A 216 -3.48 15.05 -9.43
C GLY A 216 -3.69 14.47 -8.02
N ALA A 217 -2.64 13.94 -7.38
CA ALA A 217 -2.78 13.47 -6.01
C ALA A 217 -2.91 14.65 -5.03
N ARG A 218 -3.85 14.55 -4.08
CA ARG A 218 -4.04 15.54 -3.00
C ARG A 218 -4.13 14.96 -1.59
N LYS A 219 -4.50 13.67 -1.45
CA LYS A 219 -4.45 12.95 -0.16
C LYS A 219 -3.41 11.85 -0.25
N ILE A 220 -2.22 12.08 0.30
CA ILE A 220 -1.07 11.19 0.15
C ILE A 220 -0.64 10.66 1.51
N VAL A 221 -0.64 9.33 1.64
CA VAL A 221 -0.13 8.59 2.78
C VAL A 221 1.26 8.07 2.44
N VAL A 222 2.28 8.52 3.16
CA VAL A 222 3.66 8.09 2.98
C VAL A 222 4.05 7.21 4.16
N PHE A 223 4.31 5.94 3.89
CA PHE A 223 4.72 4.98 4.91
C PHE A 223 6.24 5.04 5.12
N GLY A 224 6.65 5.28 6.35
CA GLY A 224 8.06 5.17 6.76
C GLY A 224 8.57 3.73 6.71
N LEU A 225 9.88 3.58 6.91
CA LEU A 225 10.51 2.28 6.97
C LEU A 225 10.15 1.53 8.25
N GLY A 226 10.06 0.21 8.12
CA GLY A 226 9.90 -0.69 9.25
C GLY A 226 11.22 -0.98 9.96
N MET A 227 11.18 -1.89 10.94
CA MET A 227 12.38 -2.38 11.63
C MET A 227 13.12 -3.41 10.75
N ILE A 228 13.76 -2.96 9.67
CA ILE A 228 14.35 -3.87 8.67
C ILE A 228 15.46 -4.77 9.25
N GLY A 229 16.12 -4.36 10.33
CA GLY A 229 17.10 -5.18 11.04
C GLY A 229 16.49 -6.31 11.87
N CYS A 230 15.17 -6.28 12.10
CA CYS A 230 14.45 -7.31 12.86
C CYS A 230 13.82 -8.39 11.97
N VAL A 231 13.87 -8.26 10.64
CA VAL A 231 13.33 -9.29 9.76
C VAL A 231 14.21 -10.56 9.83
N PRO A 232 13.63 -11.78 9.76
CA PRO A 232 14.39 -13.02 9.91
C PRO A 232 15.58 -13.15 8.95
N GLY A 233 15.43 -12.66 7.71
CA GLY A 233 16.48 -12.66 6.70
C GLY A 233 17.69 -11.83 7.11
N ALA A 234 17.48 -10.62 7.62
CA ALA A 234 18.57 -9.78 8.12
C ALA A 234 19.28 -10.43 9.31
N ILE A 235 18.51 -10.96 10.28
CA ILE A 235 19.07 -11.66 11.43
C ILE A 235 19.91 -12.86 11.01
N ALA A 236 19.43 -13.67 10.07
CA ALA A 236 20.12 -14.86 9.59
C ALA A 236 21.40 -14.52 8.80
N THR A 237 21.39 -13.46 7.99
CA THR A 237 22.51 -13.09 7.12
C THR A 237 23.61 -12.33 7.87
N TYR A 238 23.24 -11.35 8.71
CA TYR A 238 24.20 -10.43 9.32
C TYR A 238 24.50 -10.73 10.78
N GLY A 239 23.62 -11.49 11.46
CA GLY A 239 23.70 -11.71 12.89
C GLY A 239 23.41 -10.44 13.70
N THR A 240 23.09 -10.61 14.99
CA THR A 240 22.65 -9.50 15.86
C THR A 240 23.72 -9.01 16.83
N ASN A 241 24.89 -9.67 16.87
CA ASN A 241 25.96 -9.38 17.84
C ASN A 241 25.49 -9.33 19.31
N GLY A 242 24.51 -10.18 19.67
CA GLY A 242 23.95 -10.28 21.02
C GLY A 242 22.72 -9.39 21.28
N SER A 243 22.34 -8.53 20.34
CA SER A 243 21.08 -7.78 20.36
C SER A 243 19.91 -8.64 19.87
N ALA A 244 18.68 -8.10 19.95
CA ALA A 244 17.49 -8.74 19.39
C ALA A 244 17.43 -8.64 17.85
N CYS A 245 17.94 -7.55 17.29
CA CYS A 245 17.91 -7.25 15.86
C CYS A 245 19.29 -6.79 15.35
N VAL A 246 19.44 -6.66 14.03
CA VAL A 246 20.63 -6.07 13.39
C VAL A 246 20.58 -4.54 13.55
N GLU A 247 21.22 -4.03 14.60
CA GLU A 247 21.10 -2.60 14.98
C GLU A 247 21.60 -1.63 13.91
N LEU A 248 22.63 -1.99 13.13
CA LEU A 248 23.10 -1.14 12.04
C LEU A 248 21.99 -0.85 11.01
N MET A 249 21.19 -1.87 10.69
CA MET A 249 20.09 -1.74 9.73
C MET A 249 18.90 -0.99 10.33
N ASN A 250 18.57 -1.21 11.60
CA ASN A 250 17.54 -0.42 12.27
C ASN A 250 17.95 1.05 12.46
N ASN A 251 19.26 1.34 12.65
CA ASN A 251 19.77 2.70 12.62
C ASN A 251 19.53 3.37 11.26
N ALA A 252 19.75 2.65 10.15
CA ALA A 252 19.44 3.16 8.81
C ALA A 252 17.95 3.50 8.65
N SER A 253 17.04 2.62 9.09
CA SER A 253 15.60 2.89 9.07
C SER A 253 15.22 4.11 9.91
N ARG A 254 15.78 4.25 11.12
CA ARG A 254 15.53 5.41 11.98
C ARG A 254 16.06 6.70 11.36
N LEU A 255 17.25 6.67 10.76
CA LEU A 255 17.85 7.81 10.07
C LEU A 255 16.97 8.25 8.91
N PHE A 256 16.58 7.32 8.02
CA PHE A 256 15.68 7.61 6.91
C PHE A 256 14.37 8.25 7.39
N ASN A 257 13.71 7.63 8.38
CA ASN A 257 12.45 8.13 8.91
C ASN A 257 12.59 9.54 9.54
N SER A 258 13.73 9.81 10.20
CA SER A 258 14.00 11.12 10.78
C SER A 258 14.20 12.23 9.74
N LEU A 259 14.73 11.89 8.56
CA LEU A 259 14.92 12.82 7.45
C LEU A 259 13.67 12.93 6.56
N LEU A 260 12.83 11.90 6.53
CA LEU A 260 11.57 11.93 5.78
C LEU A 260 10.55 12.90 6.42
N LEU A 261 10.45 12.96 7.75
CA LEU A 261 9.53 13.87 8.45
C LEU A 261 9.64 15.35 7.99
N PRO A 262 10.83 16.00 8.05
CA PRO A 262 10.96 17.37 7.57
C PRO A 262 10.74 17.50 6.06
N ALA A 263 10.99 16.45 5.26
CA ALA A 263 10.63 16.46 3.84
C ALA A 263 9.11 16.46 3.62
N ILE A 264 8.34 15.75 4.47
CA ILE A 264 6.87 15.80 4.46
C ILE A 264 6.37 17.19 4.85
N ASP A 265 6.97 17.83 5.85
CA ASP A 265 6.65 19.23 6.20
C ASP A 265 6.89 20.16 5.01
N GLN A 266 8.07 20.07 4.37
CA GLN A 266 8.39 20.88 3.20
C GLN A 266 7.42 20.65 2.04
N LEU A 267 6.99 19.41 1.79
CA LEU A 267 6.00 19.09 0.75
C LEU A 267 4.65 19.73 1.06
N ASN A 268 4.21 19.72 2.32
CA ASN A 268 2.95 20.36 2.73
C ASN A 268 3.01 21.90 2.67
N ASP A 269 4.18 22.49 2.95
CA ASP A 269 4.41 23.93 2.83
C ASP A 269 4.42 24.39 1.37
N ASP A 270 5.09 23.63 0.49
CA ASP A 270 5.23 23.97 -0.93
C ASP A 270 3.95 23.70 -1.74
N LEU A 271 3.12 22.75 -1.31
CA LEU A 271 1.95 22.22 -2.03
C LEU A 271 0.68 22.35 -1.17
N PRO A 272 0.18 23.58 -0.93
CA PRO A 272 -0.82 23.86 0.11
C PRO A 272 -2.19 23.21 -0.14
N ASP A 273 -2.51 22.89 -1.39
CA ASP A 273 -3.74 22.19 -1.80
C ASP A 273 -3.65 20.67 -1.62
N ALA A 274 -2.46 20.11 -1.36
CA ALA A 274 -2.25 18.71 -1.01
C ALA A 274 -2.05 18.52 0.51
N LYS A 275 -2.24 17.28 0.95
CA LYS A 275 -2.06 16.83 2.33
C LYS A 275 -1.25 15.53 2.29
N PHE A 276 0.01 15.65 2.69
CA PHE A 276 0.91 14.53 2.91
C PHE A 276 0.88 14.17 4.40
N ILE A 277 0.62 12.91 4.70
CA ILE A 277 0.80 12.35 6.04
C ILE A 277 1.88 11.27 6.02
N TYR A 278 2.56 11.13 7.13
CA TYR A 278 3.57 10.11 7.41
C TYR A 278 2.98 9.05 8.35
N ILE A 279 3.18 7.77 8.03
CA ILE A 279 2.87 6.65 8.90
C ILE A 279 4.17 6.03 9.44
N ASN A 280 4.28 5.97 10.75
CA ASN A 280 5.48 5.50 11.44
C ASN A 280 5.50 3.98 11.61
N ASN A 281 5.78 3.26 10.52
CA ASN A 281 5.85 1.80 10.53
C ASN A 281 6.88 1.24 11.53
N TYR A 282 7.98 1.98 11.77
CA TYR A 282 8.96 1.61 12.76
C TYR A 282 8.32 1.54 14.16
N LYS A 283 7.62 2.60 14.57
CA LYS A 283 7.00 2.69 15.89
C LYS A 283 5.82 1.74 16.04
N ILE A 284 4.99 1.58 15.01
CA ILE A 284 3.91 0.58 15.03
C ILE A 284 4.51 -0.83 15.21
N GLY A 285 5.59 -1.15 14.51
CA GLY A 285 6.27 -2.44 14.64
C GLY A 285 6.86 -2.66 16.04
N GLU A 286 7.49 -1.64 16.62
CA GLU A 286 8.05 -1.67 17.98
C GLU A 286 6.97 -1.99 19.03
N ASP A 287 5.76 -1.42 18.85
CA ASP A 287 4.64 -1.58 19.78
C ASP A 287 3.81 -2.85 19.53
N SER A 288 4.24 -3.73 18.62
CA SER A 288 3.56 -4.99 18.29
C SER A 288 3.55 -6.02 19.43
N THR A 289 4.22 -5.74 20.55
CA THR A 289 4.21 -6.59 21.77
C THR A 289 2.80 -6.92 22.27
N VAL A 290 1.82 -6.06 22.00
CA VAL A 290 0.40 -6.28 22.34
C VAL A 290 -0.25 -7.46 21.63
N LEU A 291 0.38 -7.99 20.57
CA LEU A 291 -0.11 -9.15 19.83
C LEU A 291 0.34 -10.49 20.41
N ASP A 292 1.22 -10.49 21.43
CA ASP A 292 1.74 -11.70 22.10
C ASP A 292 2.22 -12.79 21.13
N PHE A 293 2.91 -12.39 20.04
CA PHE A 293 3.49 -13.34 19.10
C PHE A 293 4.45 -14.30 19.80
N LYS A 294 4.31 -15.59 19.53
CA LYS A 294 5.21 -16.62 20.06
C LYS A 294 6.50 -16.74 19.26
N VAL A 295 6.45 -16.38 17.98
CA VAL A 295 7.58 -16.46 17.06
C VAL A 295 7.69 -15.15 16.29
N ASN A 296 8.78 -14.42 16.50
CA ASN A 296 9.02 -13.09 15.94
C ASN A 296 10.38 -12.95 15.23
N ASN A 297 11.12 -14.04 15.09
CA ASN A 297 12.45 -14.04 14.47
C ASN A 297 12.62 -15.11 13.38
N THR A 298 11.53 -15.81 13.03
CA THR A 298 11.48 -16.87 12.02
C THR A 298 10.16 -16.77 11.25
N GLY A 299 10.20 -17.05 9.95
CA GLY A 299 9.00 -17.15 9.12
C GLY A 299 8.11 -18.34 9.49
N CYS A 300 6.81 -18.23 9.23
CA CYS A 300 5.87 -19.33 9.37
C CYS A 300 6.06 -20.41 8.28
N CYS A 301 6.56 -20.05 7.10
CA CYS A 301 6.97 -21.02 6.09
C CYS A 301 8.48 -21.29 6.15
N ALA A 302 8.91 -22.44 5.59
CA ALA A 302 10.32 -22.67 5.36
C ALA A 302 10.80 -21.77 4.21
N SER A 303 11.80 -20.94 4.45
CA SER A 303 12.36 -20.03 3.45
C SER A 303 13.47 -20.69 2.62
N SER A 304 13.51 -20.34 1.34
CA SER A 304 14.58 -20.63 0.39
C SER A 304 15.81 -19.73 0.65
N ALA A 305 16.88 -19.93 -0.14
CA ALA A 305 18.09 -19.11 -0.04
C ALA A 305 17.86 -17.62 -0.33
N ILE A 306 16.80 -17.28 -1.08
CA ILE A 306 16.38 -15.89 -1.36
C ILE A 306 15.35 -15.37 -0.34
N GLY A 307 15.09 -16.11 0.74
CA GLY A 307 14.23 -15.70 1.85
C GLY A 307 12.72 -15.81 1.63
N GLN A 308 12.27 -16.16 0.42
CA GLN A 308 10.87 -16.47 0.12
C GLN A 308 10.53 -17.92 0.48
N CYS A 309 9.26 -18.22 0.73
CA CYS A 309 8.81 -19.58 1.03
C CYS A 309 9.26 -20.59 -0.05
N VAL A 310 9.66 -21.78 0.37
CA VAL A 310 9.89 -22.89 -0.55
C VAL A 310 8.54 -23.33 -1.16
N PRO A 311 8.44 -23.44 -2.50
CA PRO A 311 7.19 -23.82 -3.16
C PRO A 311 6.60 -25.13 -2.64
N ASP A 312 5.27 -25.14 -2.48
CA ASP A 312 4.44 -26.27 -2.09
C ASP A 312 4.76 -26.90 -0.72
N GLN A 313 5.61 -26.24 0.09
CA GLN A 313 5.86 -26.67 1.47
C GLN A 313 4.71 -26.28 2.39
N THR A 314 4.41 -27.17 3.34
CA THR A 314 3.37 -26.89 4.35
C THR A 314 3.87 -25.82 5.32
N PRO A 315 3.17 -24.68 5.45
CA PRO A 315 3.53 -23.65 6.41
C PRO A 315 3.18 -24.06 7.85
N CYS A 316 3.56 -23.23 8.82
CA CYS A 316 3.19 -23.43 10.21
C CYS A 316 1.66 -23.57 10.40
N GLN A 317 1.26 -24.40 11.36
CA GLN A 317 -0.16 -24.71 11.60
C GLN A 317 -0.93 -23.51 12.16
N ASN A 318 -0.30 -22.71 13.03
CA ASN A 318 -0.93 -21.55 13.64
C ASN A 318 -0.24 -20.25 13.23
N ARG A 319 -0.74 -19.67 12.12
CA ARG A 319 -0.24 -18.43 11.54
C ARG A 319 -0.41 -17.21 12.45
N THR A 320 -1.39 -17.21 13.35
CA THR A 320 -1.64 -16.06 14.24
C THR A 320 -0.61 -15.94 15.37
N GLN A 321 0.26 -16.93 15.55
CA GLN A 321 1.35 -16.91 16.53
C GLN A 321 2.69 -16.44 15.95
N TYR A 322 2.75 -16.21 14.64
CA TYR A 322 3.95 -15.81 13.92
C TYR A 322 3.82 -14.37 13.42
N MET A 323 4.86 -13.58 13.67
CA MET A 323 4.95 -12.21 13.15
C MET A 323 5.26 -12.21 11.64
N PHE A 324 6.15 -13.09 11.21
CA PHE A 324 6.64 -13.14 9.83
C PHE A 324 6.09 -14.36 9.08
N TRP A 325 5.71 -14.14 7.83
CA TRP A 325 5.28 -15.19 6.93
C TRP A 325 6.47 -15.93 6.35
N ASP A 326 7.42 -15.20 5.76
CA ASP A 326 8.70 -15.68 5.24
C ASP A 326 9.87 -14.95 5.92
N SER A 327 11.04 -14.84 5.26
CA SER A 327 12.20 -14.17 5.87
C SER A 327 12.11 -12.63 5.91
N PHE A 328 11.12 -12.02 5.27
CA PHE A 328 11.04 -10.56 5.15
C PHE A 328 9.63 -10.03 5.44
N HIS A 329 8.61 -10.76 5.02
CA HIS A 329 7.26 -10.25 4.95
C HIS A 329 6.42 -10.66 6.16
N PRO A 330 5.55 -9.77 6.65
CA PRO A 330 4.66 -10.05 7.76
C PRO A 330 3.60 -11.10 7.43
N THR A 331 3.06 -11.76 8.46
CA THR A 331 1.80 -12.50 8.33
C THR A 331 0.61 -11.53 8.20
N GLU A 332 -0.52 -12.03 7.70
CA GLU A 332 -1.75 -11.26 7.59
C GLU A 332 -2.19 -10.66 8.94
N ILE A 333 -2.06 -11.40 10.04
CA ILE A 333 -2.45 -10.87 11.36
C ILE A 333 -1.62 -9.65 11.75
N PHE A 334 -0.35 -9.62 11.36
CA PHE A 334 0.49 -8.45 11.60
C PHE A 334 0.16 -7.31 10.63
N ASN A 335 -0.21 -7.62 9.38
CA ASN A 335 -0.74 -6.63 8.44
C ASN A 335 -2.03 -5.98 8.95
N VAL A 336 -2.93 -6.73 9.60
CA VAL A 336 -4.14 -6.19 10.25
C VAL A 336 -3.77 -5.18 11.32
N PHE A 337 -2.84 -5.53 12.19
CA PHE A 337 -2.38 -4.60 13.21
C PHE A 337 -1.77 -3.32 12.61
N TYR A 338 -0.91 -3.45 11.60
CA TYR A 338 -0.36 -2.29 10.89
C TYR A 338 -1.45 -1.42 10.27
N ALA A 339 -2.39 -2.02 9.55
CA ALA A 339 -3.47 -1.30 8.88
C ALA A 339 -4.37 -0.57 9.87
N GLU A 340 -4.75 -1.21 10.98
CA GLU A 340 -5.58 -0.59 12.01
C GLU A 340 -4.89 0.61 12.66
N ARG A 341 -3.60 0.48 13.02
CA ARG A 341 -2.83 1.57 13.63
C ARG A 341 -2.50 2.70 12.65
N SER A 342 -2.36 2.38 11.37
CA SER A 342 -2.18 3.37 10.30
C SER A 342 -3.48 4.12 10.02
N TYR A 343 -4.61 3.42 10.02
CA TYR A 343 -5.91 4.02 9.77
C TYR A 343 -6.37 4.91 10.92
N ARG A 344 -6.23 4.40 12.15
CA ARG A 344 -6.57 5.12 13.38
C ARG A 344 -5.39 5.08 14.33
N ALA A 345 -4.66 6.19 14.43
CA ALA A 345 -3.53 6.33 15.33
C ALA A 345 -4.03 6.39 16.78
N LEU A 346 -3.94 5.26 17.49
CA LEU A 346 -4.23 5.18 18.92
C LEU A 346 -3.12 5.80 19.79
N ASP A 347 -1.92 5.92 19.23
CA ASP A 347 -0.80 6.65 19.79
C ASP A 347 -0.38 7.74 18.79
N PRO A 348 -0.18 9.00 19.21
CA PRO A 348 0.18 10.10 18.31
C PRO A 348 1.53 9.91 17.61
N SER A 349 2.37 8.97 18.07
CA SER A 349 3.65 8.64 17.41
C SER A 349 3.50 7.72 16.19
N TYR A 350 2.32 7.15 15.93
CA TYR A 350 2.06 6.27 14.79
C TYR A 350 1.84 7.00 13.47
N ALA A 351 1.41 8.26 13.52
CA ALA A 351 1.14 9.04 12.32
C ALA A 351 1.46 10.52 12.54
N TYR A 352 1.79 11.24 11.48
CA TYR A 352 2.09 12.67 11.52
C TYR A 352 1.65 13.35 10.22
N PRO A 353 1.04 14.54 10.24
CA PRO A 353 0.51 15.23 11.42
C PRO A 353 -0.75 14.57 12.01
N TYR A 354 -1.40 13.68 11.27
CA TYR A 354 -2.58 12.91 11.68
C TYR A 354 -2.67 11.60 10.87
N ASP A 355 -3.63 10.73 11.23
CA ASP A 355 -3.80 9.41 10.60
C ASP A 355 -4.66 9.42 9.31
N ILE A 356 -4.78 8.25 8.67
CA ILE A 356 -5.53 8.11 7.41
C ILE A 356 -7.02 8.44 7.62
N ARG A 357 -7.62 8.08 8.77
CA ARG A 357 -9.02 8.40 9.07
C ARG A 357 -9.27 9.91 9.03
N HIS A 358 -8.40 10.70 9.65
CA HIS A 358 -8.51 12.16 9.58
C HIS A 358 -8.31 12.66 8.14
N LEU A 359 -7.28 12.17 7.44
CA LEU A 359 -6.98 12.57 6.06
C LEU A 359 -8.18 12.38 5.12
N VAL A 360 -8.87 11.23 5.18
CA VAL A 360 -10.00 10.96 4.29
C VAL A 360 -11.24 11.78 4.62
N SER A 361 -11.39 12.23 5.87
CA SER A 361 -12.50 13.09 6.32
C SER A 361 -12.37 14.57 5.95
N LEU A 362 -11.18 15.05 5.56
CA LEU A 362 -10.93 16.48 5.29
C LEU A 362 -11.85 17.08 4.22
N ASP A 363 -12.32 16.28 3.26
CA ASP A 363 -13.22 16.72 2.20
C ASP A 363 -14.71 16.54 2.53
N GLN A 364 -15.04 15.90 3.67
CA GLN A 364 -16.43 15.57 4.01
C GLN A 364 -17.18 16.72 4.69
N GLY A 365 -16.57 17.90 4.88
CA GLY A 365 -17.26 19.03 5.49
C GLY A 365 -17.83 18.73 6.87
N VAL A 366 -17.10 17.92 7.67
CA VAL A 366 -17.47 17.73 9.07
C VAL A 366 -17.17 19.03 9.80
N ALA A 367 -18.22 19.82 9.99
CA ALA A 367 -18.31 20.78 11.05
C ALA A 367 -18.10 20.05 12.39
N GLU A 368 -16.85 19.90 12.81
CA GLU A 368 -16.55 19.62 14.21
C GLU A 368 -16.81 20.90 15.00
N ALA A 369 -18.02 20.96 15.54
CA ALA A 369 -18.28 21.79 16.70
C ALA A 369 -17.48 21.22 17.88
N MET A 370 -16.62 22.09 18.42
CA MET A 370 -15.99 22.14 19.75
C MET A 370 -16.24 20.99 20.73
#